data_AF-A0A9P7ZX39-F1
#
_entry.id   AF-A0A9P7ZX39-F1
#
_cell.length_a   1.000
_cell.length_b   1.000
_cell.length_c   1.000
_cell.angle_alpha   90.00
_cell.angle_beta   90.00
_cell.angle_gamma   90.00
#
_symmetry.space_group_name_H-M   'P 1'
#
loop_
_entity.id
_entity.type
_entity.pdbx_description
1 polymer ?
#
loop_
_entity_poly.entity_id
_entity_poly.type
_entity_poly.pdbx_seq_one_letter_code
_entity_poly.pdbx_strand_id
1 'polypeptide(L)'
;MAQYLGSKELLSLISVSDVDFEGFKPVSTDSYSDVEVYNSIKKLNALKPLCLCAIQTAVIGYGNKTYGEFSLKGEKVDVRSLYKEYGVKDDLTQNAKLNPGDLTPRRLQRFYRANIHKYLENNAAMEPYLWKKYSTHDVNYRSITFPGAESLIDNDQEAEYLLETYKCLDERLSTNIHERVKRVLVARKILS
;
A
#
# COMPACT_ATOMS: atom_id res chain seq x y z
N MET A 1 5.22 -11.06 -45.93
CA MET A 1 4.70 -12.06 -44.98
C MET A 1 4.08 -11.32 -43.82
N ALA A 2 2.87 -11.71 -43.37
CA ALA A 2 2.26 -11.08 -42.21
C ALA A 2 3.10 -11.40 -40.96
N GLN A 3 3.45 -10.38 -40.18
CA GLN A 3 4.36 -10.49 -39.03
C GLN A 3 3.71 -11.16 -37.81
N TYR A 4 2.37 -11.24 -37.77
CA TYR A 4 1.62 -11.74 -36.63
C TYR A 4 0.47 -12.64 -37.10
N LEU A 5 0.27 -13.77 -36.41
CA LEU A 5 -0.86 -14.69 -36.61
C LEU A 5 -2.13 -14.12 -35.95
N GLY A 6 -3.29 -14.38 -36.55
CA GLY A 6 -4.59 -13.98 -36.00
C GLY A 6 -5.05 -14.89 -34.85
N SER A 7 -6.00 -14.43 -34.03
CA SER A 7 -6.45 -15.18 -32.84
C SER A 7 -6.97 -16.59 -33.16
N LYS A 8 -7.64 -16.77 -34.32
CA LYS A 8 -8.12 -18.09 -34.77
C LYS A 8 -6.97 -19.03 -35.12
N GLU A 9 -5.94 -18.51 -35.79
CA GLU A 9 -4.74 -19.29 -36.12
C GLU A 9 -4.02 -19.70 -34.83
N LEU A 10 -3.85 -18.76 -33.89
CA LEU A 10 -3.24 -19.04 -32.59
C LEU A 10 -4.00 -20.09 -31.76
N LEU A 11 -5.33 -20.00 -31.69
CA LEU A 11 -6.17 -20.97 -30.98
C LEU A 11 -6.23 -22.34 -31.69
N SER A 12 -5.92 -22.39 -32.98
CA SER A 12 -5.78 -23.66 -33.70
C SER A 12 -4.44 -24.37 -33.46
N LEU A 13 -3.43 -23.65 -32.95
CA LEU A 13 -2.12 -24.25 -32.63
C LEU A 13 -2.18 -25.07 -31.33
N ILE A 14 -2.97 -24.62 -30.35
CA ILE A 14 -3.19 -25.31 -29.08
C ILE A 14 -4.66 -25.09 -28.70
N SER A 15 -5.46 -26.16 -28.77
CA SER A 15 -6.81 -26.10 -28.24
C SER A 15 -6.76 -26.07 -26.72
N VAL A 16 -7.52 -25.18 -26.09
CA VAL A 16 -7.65 -25.13 -24.63
C VAL A 16 -8.23 -26.45 -24.08
N SER A 17 -8.98 -27.20 -24.88
CA SER A 17 -9.48 -28.54 -24.53
C SER A 17 -8.39 -29.60 -24.39
N ASP A 18 -7.23 -29.38 -25.02
CA ASP A 18 -6.13 -30.34 -25.09
C ASP A 18 -5.09 -30.08 -24.00
N VAL A 19 -5.27 -29.01 -23.22
CA VAL A 19 -4.43 -28.68 -22.07
C VAL A 19 -5.05 -29.32 -20.83
N ASP A 20 -4.34 -30.27 -20.23
CA ASP A 20 -4.68 -30.77 -18.91
C ASP A 20 -4.35 -29.71 -17.85
N PHE A 21 -5.39 -29.07 -17.33
CA PHE A 21 -5.30 -28.08 -16.26
C PHE A 21 -5.40 -28.71 -14.87
N GLU A 22 -5.42 -30.04 -14.74
CA GLU A 22 -5.42 -30.68 -13.42
C GLU A 22 -4.18 -30.24 -12.62
N GLY A 23 -4.41 -29.61 -11.46
CA GLY A 23 -3.35 -29.04 -10.64
C GLY A 23 -2.79 -27.69 -11.12
N PHE A 24 -3.18 -27.18 -12.30
CA PHE A 24 -2.80 -25.84 -12.74
C PHE A 24 -3.61 -24.78 -11.97
N LYS A 25 -2.93 -24.04 -11.10
CA LYS A 25 -3.48 -22.86 -10.44
C LYS A 25 -2.57 -21.67 -10.73
N PRO A 26 -3.02 -20.64 -11.47
CA PRO A 26 -2.27 -19.41 -11.57
C PRO A 26 -2.07 -18.84 -10.16
N VAL A 27 -0.80 -18.64 -9.78
CA VAL A 27 -0.45 -18.14 -8.45
C VAL A 27 -0.49 -16.62 -8.48
N SER A 28 -1.13 -16.01 -7.47
CA SER A 28 -1.14 -14.55 -7.31
C SER A 28 0.29 -14.03 -7.23
N THR A 29 0.57 -12.97 -7.99
CA THR A 29 1.85 -12.26 -7.93
C THR A 29 1.88 -11.19 -6.83
N ASP A 30 0.72 -10.74 -6.34
CA ASP A 30 0.64 -9.98 -5.09
C ASP A 30 0.63 -10.97 -3.93
N SER A 31 1.70 -10.98 -3.15
CA SER A 31 1.80 -11.84 -1.98
C SER A 31 1.08 -11.26 -0.76
N TYR A 32 0.58 -10.03 -0.78
CA TYR A 32 -0.07 -9.43 0.39
C TYR A 32 -1.39 -10.10 0.80
N SER A 33 -1.58 -10.33 2.11
CA SER A 33 -2.85 -10.79 2.71
C SER A 33 -3.11 -10.10 4.05
N ASP A 34 -4.25 -9.41 4.18
CA ASP A 34 -4.67 -8.78 5.45
C ASP A 34 -4.75 -9.81 6.60
N VAL A 35 -5.25 -11.02 6.32
CA VAL A 35 -5.40 -12.10 7.31
C VAL A 35 -4.05 -12.58 7.80
N GLU A 36 -3.08 -12.77 6.89
CA GLU A 36 -1.74 -13.23 7.27
C GLU A 36 -0.96 -12.16 8.02
N VAL A 37 -1.10 -10.89 7.64
CA VAL A 37 -0.52 -9.76 8.38
C VAL A 37 -1.13 -9.66 9.78
N TYR A 38 -2.46 -9.77 9.91
CA TYR A 38 -3.13 -9.80 11.21
C TYR A 38 -2.60 -10.94 12.09
N ASN A 39 -2.50 -12.15 11.54
CA ASN A 39 -2.00 -13.31 12.26
C ASN A 39 -0.55 -13.11 12.73
N SER A 40 0.32 -12.53 11.91
CA SER A 40 1.70 -12.18 12.28
C SER A 40 1.73 -11.17 13.44
N ILE A 41 0.96 -10.08 13.36
CA ILE A 41 0.93 -9.05 14.40
C ILE A 41 0.35 -9.59 15.71
N LYS A 42 -0.71 -10.39 15.62
CA LYS A 42 -1.40 -10.99 16.78
C LYS A 42 -0.47 -11.93 17.54
N LYS A 43 0.31 -12.77 16.85
CA LYS A 43 1.30 -13.67 17.46
C LYS A 43 2.35 -12.91 18.27
N LEU A 44 2.67 -11.69 17.87
CA LEU A 44 3.64 -10.80 18.54
C LEU A 44 3.02 -9.93 19.63
N ASN A 45 1.70 -10.00 19.84
CA ASN A 45 0.95 -9.09 20.71
C ASN A 45 1.19 -7.60 20.40
N ALA A 46 1.42 -7.27 19.13
CA ALA A 46 1.96 -5.98 18.70
C ALA A 46 0.93 -5.06 18.01
N LEU A 47 -0.37 -5.31 18.18
CA LEU A 47 -1.44 -4.57 17.49
C LEU A 47 -1.36 -3.06 17.73
N LYS A 48 -1.33 -2.65 19.00
CA LYS A 48 -1.27 -1.23 19.37
C LYS A 48 0.05 -0.55 18.98
N PRO A 49 1.24 -1.06 19.36
CA PRO A 49 2.49 -0.38 19.04
C PRO A 49 2.72 -0.26 17.52
N LEU A 50 2.42 -1.29 16.74
CA LEU A 50 2.59 -1.22 15.28
C LEU A 50 1.56 -0.32 14.60
N CYS A 51 0.36 -0.15 15.16
CA CYS A 51 -0.59 0.85 14.69
C CYS A 51 -0.04 2.28 14.87
N LEU A 52 0.61 2.57 16.00
CA LEU A 52 1.22 3.88 16.24
C LEU A 52 2.36 4.15 15.25
N CYS A 53 3.22 3.15 14.98
CA CYS A 53 4.25 3.27 13.95
C CYS A 53 3.67 3.52 12.55
N ALA A 54 2.57 2.83 12.21
CA ALA A 54 1.91 3.01 10.92
C ALA A 54 1.34 4.44 10.76
N ILE A 55 0.70 4.97 11.82
CA ILE A 55 0.22 6.36 11.86
C ILE A 55 1.41 7.33 11.74
N GLN A 56 2.44 7.19 12.56
CA GLN A 56 3.63 8.04 12.53
C GLN A 56 4.23 8.12 11.12
N THR A 57 4.42 6.97 10.47
CA THR A 57 5.03 6.92 9.14
C THR A 57 4.08 7.38 8.03
N ALA A 58 2.76 7.28 8.20
CA ALA A 58 1.79 7.83 7.25
C ALA A 58 1.69 9.36 7.36
N VAL A 59 1.77 9.89 8.59
CA VAL A 59 1.63 11.33 8.86
C VAL A 59 2.93 12.06 8.58
N ILE A 60 4.04 11.63 9.17
CA ILE A 60 5.34 12.32 9.07
C ILE A 60 6.14 11.89 7.83
N GLY A 61 5.88 10.68 7.32
CA GLY A 61 6.70 10.06 6.29
C GLY A 61 8.01 9.51 6.85
N TYR A 62 8.86 9.03 5.95
CA TYR A 62 10.22 8.59 6.28
C TYR A 62 11.14 8.82 5.08
N GLY A 63 12.40 9.13 5.34
CA GLY A 63 13.43 9.35 4.32
C GLY A 63 14.72 8.65 4.70
N ASN A 64 15.45 8.08 3.73
CA ASN A 64 16.70 7.33 3.98
C ASN A 64 16.60 6.27 5.11
N LYS A 65 15.43 5.62 5.25
CA LYS A 65 15.13 4.63 6.32
C LYS A 65 15.20 5.21 7.74
N THR A 66 15.08 6.53 7.89
CA THR A 66 14.86 7.22 9.16
C THR A 66 13.35 7.38 9.36
N TYR A 67 12.81 6.62 10.32
CA TYR A 67 11.37 6.54 10.60
C TYR A 67 10.90 7.54 11.68
N GLY A 68 11.85 8.20 12.35
CA GLY A 68 11.58 9.18 13.41
C GLY A 68 11.10 8.56 14.72
N GLU A 69 10.63 9.44 15.59
CA GLU A 69 10.16 9.12 16.94
C GLU A 69 8.76 9.70 17.17
N PHE A 70 8.01 9.12 18.11
CA PHE A 70 6.75 9.67 18.61
C PHE A 70 6.77 9.74 20.14
N SER A 71 5.97 10.64 20.72
CA SER A 71 5.78 10.73 22.17
C SER A 71 4.57 9.91 22.59
N LEU A 72 4.75 8.98 23.52
CA LEU A 72 3.68 8.22 24.13
C LEU A 72 3.79 8.36 25.65
N LYS A 73 2.78 8.99 26.27
CA LYS A 73 2.77 9.27 27.72
C LYS A 73 4.01 10.04 28.23
N GLY A 74 4.57 10.90 27.40
CA GLY A 74 5.76 11.70 27.74
C GLY A 74 7.09 11.01 27.42
N GLU A 75 7.08 9.73 27.04
CA GLU A 75 8.28 9.01 26.62
C GLU A 75 8.46 9.09 25.11
N LYS A 76 9.69 9.31 24.66
CA LYS A 76 10.05 9.24 23.24
C LYS A 76 10.27 7.79 22.85
N VAL A 77 9.58 7.37 21.80
CA VAL A 77 9.64 6.02 21.26
C VAL A 77 10.17 6.08 19.83
N ASP A 78 11.32 5.45 19.59
CA ASP A 78 11.92 5.33 18.26
C ASP A 78 11.21 4.24 17.44
N VAL A 79 10.70 4.61 16.26
CA VAL A 79 9.94 3.69 15.40
C VAL A 79 10.80 2.52 14.91
N ARG A 80 12.08 2.77 14.61
CA ARG A 80 12.98 1.74 14.09
C ARG A 80 13.28 0.67 15.14
N SER A 81 13.39 1.08 16.40
CA SER A 81 13.57 0.17 17.54
C SER A 81 12.37 -0.75 17.70
N LEU A 82 11.14 -0.23 17.61
CA LEU A 82 9.92 -1.05 17.61
C LEU A 82 9.85 -1.98 16.40
N TYR A 83 10.27 -1.53 15.22
CA TYR A 83 10.35 -2.39 14.04
C TYR A 83 11.29 -3.56 14.23
N LYS A 84 12.47 -3.34 14.83
CA LYS A 84 13.39 -4.43 15.17
C LYS A 84 12.80 -5.39 16.21
N GLU A 85 12.18 -4.85 17.27
CA GLU A 85 11.53 -5.63 18.32
C GLU A 85 10.47 -6.58 17.76
N TYR A 86 9.63 -6.09 16.84
CA TYR A 86 8.52 -6.86 16.26
C TYR A 86 8.85 -7.51 14.90
N GLY A 87 10.13 -7.58 14.51
CA GLY A 87 10.54 -8.26 13.28
C GLY A 87 9.99 -7.65 11.98
N VAL A 88 9.73 -6.34 11.97
CA VAL A 88 9.31 -5.61 10.78
C VAL A 88 10.52 -5.42 9.86
N LYS A 89 10.39 -5.89 8.61
CA LYS A 89 11.44 -5.79 7.60
C LYS A 89 11.48 -4.36 7.04
N ASP A 90 12.39 -3.56 7.57
CA ASP A 90 12.57 -2.13 7.25
C ASP A 90 13.76 -1.85 6.30
N ASP A 91 14.57 -2.88 6.02
CA ASP A 91 15.79 -2.84 5.21
C ASP A 91 15.77 -3.88 4.07
N LEU A 92 14.74 -3.80 3.22
CA LEU A 92 14.59 -4.68 2.07
C LEU A 92 15.25 -4.08 0.83
N THR A 93 15.90 -4.93 0.03
CA THR A 93 16.35 -4.58 -1.32
C THR A 93 15.15 -4.47 -2.26
N GLN A 94 15.33 -3.73 -3.35
CA GLN A 94 14.34 -3.67 -4.44
C GLN A 94 14.10 -5.10 -4.97
N ASN A 95 12.83 -5.50 -5.08
CA ASN A 95 12.40 -6.85 -5.48
C ASN A 95 12.64 -7.99 -4.48
N ALA A 96 12.90 -7.69 -3.20
CA ALA A 96 12.92 -8.72 -2.17
C ALA A 96 11.60 -9.51 -2.17
N LYS A 97 11.70 -10.84 -2.22
CA LYS A 97 10.53 -11.72 -2.13
C LYS A 97 9.95 -11.63 -0.72
N LEU A 98 8.65 -11.36 -0.63
CA LEU A 98 7.91 -11.27 0.62
C LEU A 98 6.89 -12.38 0.71
N ASN A 99 6.86 -13.08 1.84
CA ASN A 99 5.80 -14.01 2.20
C ASN A 99 4.54 -13.25 2.59
N PRO A 100 3.34 -13.84 2.52
CA PRO A 100 2.11 -13.10 2.79
C PRO A 100 1.99 -12.42 4.16
N GLY A 101 2.49 -13.06 5.21
CA GLY A 101 2.50 -12.50 6.56
C GLY A 101 3.70 -11.62 6.91
N ASP A 102 4.64 -11.38 5.98
CA ASP A 102 5.80 -10.54 6.26
C ASP A 102 5.38 -9.11 6.58
N LEU A 103 5.90 -8.58 7.68
CA LEU A 103 5.64 -7.21 8.11
C LEU A 103 6.67 -6.27 7.46
N THR A 104 6.19 -5.21 6.83
CA THR A 104 7.01 -4.11 6.29
C THR A 104 6.30 -2.80 6.60
N PRO A 105 7.00 -1.65 6.64
CA PRO A 105 6.36 -0.36 6.92
C PRO A 105 5.15 -0.08 6.02
N ARG A 106 5.26 -0.35 4.71
CA ARG A 106 4.15 -0.18 3.76
C ARG A 106 3.00 -1.15 3.99
N ARG A 107 3.27 -2.40 4.36
CA ARG A 107 2.21 -3.37 4.69
C ARG A 107 1.49 -3.04 5.97
N LEU A 108 2.18 -2.46 6.95
CA LEU A 108 1.56 -1.94 8.17
C LEU A 108 0.64 -0.76 7.86
N GLN A 109 1.06 0.19 7.01
CA GLN A 109 0.19 1.27 6.55
C GLN A 109 -1.05 0.75 5.82
N ARG A 110 -0.87 -0.20 4.89
CA ARG A 110 -2.00 -0.85 4.20
C ARG A 110 -2.92 -1.57 5.17
N PHE A 111 -2.39 -2.31 6.15
CA PHE A 111 -3.20 -3.05 7.12
C PHE A 111 -3.97 -2.11 8.07
N TYR A 112 -3.32 -1.11 8.63
CA TYR A 112 -3.92 -0.13 9.56
C TYR A 112 -4.62 1.04 8.87
N ARG A 113 -4.87 0.95 7.56
CA ARG A 113 -5.49 2.01 6.74
C ARG A 113 -6.73 2.64 7.39
N ALA A 114 -7.64 1.84 7.93
CA ALA A 114 -8.85 2.32 8.59
C ALA A 114 -8.53 3.11 9.87
N ASN A 115 -7.55 2.65 10.66
CA ASN A 115 -7.09 3.35 11.86
C ASN A 115 -6.39 4.67 11.52
N ILE A 116 -5.56 4.69 10.46
CA ILE A 116 -4.88 5.90 9.98
C ILE A 116 -5.92 6.92 9.51
N HIS A 117 -6.87 6.50 8.67
CA HIS A 117 -7.96 7.36 8.22
C HIS A 117 -8.73 7.94 9.40
N LYS A 118 -9.16 7.09 10.35
CA LYS A 118 -9.90 7.56 11.53
C LYS A 118 -9.11 8.51 12.42
N TYR A 119 -7.81 8.25 12.58
CA TYR A 119 -6.91 9.17 13.28
C TYR A 119 -6.86 10.53 12.59
N LEU A 120 -6.69 10.56 11.26
CA LEU A 120 -6.65 11.79 10.49
C LEU A 120 -7.97 12.56 10.59
N GLU A 121 -9.13 11.91 10.45
CA GLU A 121 -10.45 12.55 10.64
C GLU A 121 -10.56 13.25 12.00
N ASN A 122 -10.17 12.56 13.07
CA ASN A 122 -10.28 13.07 14.43
C ASN A 122 -9.22 14.13 14.78
N ASN A 123 -8.19 14.32 13.95
CA ASN A 123 -7.09 15.24 14.20
C ASN A 123 -6.89 16.14 12.98
N ALA A 124 -7.75 17.16 12.84
CA ALA A 124 -7.76 18.07 11.68
C ALA A 124 -6.43 18.80 11.45
N ALA A 125 -5.66 19.07 12.51
CA ALA A 125 -4.35 19.72 12.42
C ALA A 125 -3.22 18.80 11.89
N MET A 126 -3.46 17.49 11.80
CA MET A 126 -2.45 16.54 11.33
C MET A 126 -2.51 16.42 9.81
N GLU A 127 -1.44 16.81 9.14
CA GLU A 127 -1.32 16.77 7.69
C GLU A 127 -0.53 15.52 7.28
N PRO A 128 -1.11 14.56 6.54
CA PRO A 128 -0.36 13.40 6.12
C PRO A 128 0.72 13.76 5.10
N TYR A 129 1.84 13.05 5.16
CA TYR A 129 3.04 13.36 4.39
C TYR A 129 2.77 13.45 2.89
N LEU A 130 1.98 12.51 2.38
CA LEU A 130 1.62 12.44 0.96
C LEU A 130 0.86 13.71 0.54
N TRP A 131 -0.16 14.10 1.31
CA TRP A 131 -0.94 15.32 1.08
C TRP A 131 -0.07 16.56 1.16
N LYS A 132 0.72 16.68 2.24
CA LYS A 132 1.55 17.85 2.51
C LYS A 132 2.56 18.13 1.40
N LYS A 133 3.14 17.09 0.81
CA LYS A 133 4.23 17.25 -0.16
C LYS A 133 3.78 17.21 -1.62
N TYR A 134 2.73 16.48 -1.95
CA TYR A 134 2.46 16.10 -3.35
C TYR A 134 1.03 16.41 -3.82
N SER A 135 0.16 16.95 -2.98
CA SER A 135 -1.23 17.29 -3.37
C SER A 135 -1.42 18.78 -3.64
N THR A 136 -2.63 19.16 -4.03
CA THR A 136 -3.09 20.56 -4.17
C THR A 136 -3.63 21.17 -2.86
N HIS A 137 -3.51 20.43 -1.75
CA HIS A 137 -3.89 20.84 -0.40
C HIS A 137 -5.38 21.14 -0.18
N ASP A 138 -6.27 20.44 -0.89
CA ASP A 138 -7.70 20.44 -0.56
C ASP A 138 -7.92 19.66 0.75
N VAL A 139 -8.51 20.36 1.74
CA VAL A 139 -8.73 19.84 3.10
C VAL A 139 -9.73 18.68 3.12
N ASN A 140 -10.68 18.63 2.17
CA ASN A 140 -11.70 17.59 2.12
C ASN A 140 -11.09 16.21 1.86
N TYR A 141 -9.99 16.17 1.11
CA TYR A 141 -9.29 14.94 0.77
C TYR A 141 -8.08 14.65 1.68
N ARG A 142 -7.85 15.47 2.71
CA ARG A 142 -6.70 15.29 3.62
C ARG A 142 -6.68 13.91 4.28
N SER A 143 -7.82 13.45 4.81
CA SER A 143 -7.91 12.19 5.56
C SER A 143 -7.78 10.94 4.68
N ILE A 144 -7.90 11.06 3.35
CA ILE A 144 -7.75 9.94 2.40
C ILE A 144 -6.42 10.00 1.63
N THR A 145 -5.55 10.95 1.91
CA THR A 145 -4.32 11.15 1.15
C THR A 145 -3.12 10.59 1.92
N PHE A 146 -3.02 9.27 1.99
CA PHE A 146 -1.92 8.53 2.60
C PHE A 146 -1.72 7.14 1.95
N PRO A 147 -0.55 6.48 2.09
CA PRO A 147 -0.34 5.15 1.53
C PRO A 147 -1.30 4.07 2.07
N GLY A 148 -2.02 3.39 1.18
CA GLY A 148 -3.01 2.36 1.53
C GLY A 148 -4.46 2.86 1.53
N ALA A 149 -4.67 4.18 1.40
CA ALA A 149 -5.99 4.79 1.38
C ALA A 149 -6.81 4.40 0.14
N GLU A 150 -6.19 3.93 -0.94
CA GLU A 150 -6.85 3.56 -2.20
C GLU A 150 -7.92 2.47 -2.05
N SER A 151 -7.91 1.75 -0.92
CA SER A 151 -8.93 0.74 -0.58
C SER A 151 -10.07 1.26 0.29
N LEU A 152 -10.02 2.53 0.68
CA LEU A 152 -11.06 3.24 1.44
C LEU A 152 -11.83 4.26 0.58
N ILE A 153 -11.32 4.59 -0.61
CA ILE A 153 -11.94 5.54 -1.54
C ILE A 153 -13.31 5.04 -2.00
N ASP A 154 -14.32 5.89 -1.97
CA ASP A 154 -15.70 5.48 -2.27
C ASP A 154 -16.29 6.14 -3.53
N ASN A 155 -15.64 7.18 -4.07
CA ASN A 155 -16.13 7.90 -5.24
C ASN A 155 -15.00 8.34 -6.19
N ASP A 156 -15.40 8.73 -7.39
CA ASP A 156 -14.50 9.13 -8.47
C ASP A 156 -13.70 10.39 -8.12
N GLN A 157 -14.30 11.37 -7.43
CA GLN A 157 -13.59 12.61 -7.08
C GLN A 157 -12.41 12.36 -6.13
N GLU A 158 -12.64 11.56 -5.09
CA GLU A 158 -11.60 11.11 -4.16
C GLU A 158 -10.52 10.30 -4.89
N ALA A 159 -10.92 9.44 -5.82
CA ALA A 159 -10.01 8.62 -6.62
C ALA A 159 -9.11 9.49 -7.52
N GLU A 160 -9.69 10.47 -8.22
CA GLU A 160 -8.98 11.41 -9.06
C GLU A 160 -7.97 12.23 -8.26
N TYR A 161 -8.38 12.78 -7.10
CA TYR A 161 -7.49 13.55 -6.24
C TYR A 161 -6.30 12.72 -5.73
N LEU A 162 -6.57 11.49 -5.29
CA LEU A 162 -5.53 10.58 -4.82
C LEU A 162 -4.56 10.22 -5.95
N LEU A 163 -5.07 9.93 -7.15
CA LEU A 163 -4.25 9.61 -8.31
C LEU A 163 -3.40 10.79 -8.77
N GLU A 164 -3.94 12.00 -8.81
CA GLU A 164 -3.18 13.22 -9.11
C GLU A 164 -2.04 13.39 -8.11
N THR A 165 -2.33 13.21 -6.82
CA THR A 165 -1.30 13.29 -5.77
C THR A 165 -0.19 12.26 -5.98
N TYR A 166 -0.52 11.02 -6.35
CA TYR A 166 0.48 10.00 -6.66
C TYR A 166 1.24 10.26 -7.95
N LYS A 167 0.59 10.86 -8.95
CA LYS A 167 1.25 11.26 -10.20
C LYS A 167 2.30 12.33 -9.91
N CYS A 168 2.00 13.34 -9.10
CA CYS A 168 2.97 14.33 -8.65
C CYS A 168 4.14 13.71 -7.87
N LEU A 169 3.88 12.68 -7.05
CA LEU A 169 4.94 11.94 -6.38
C LEU A 169 5.84 11.20 -7.37
N ASP A 170 5.24 10.49 -8.32
CA ASP A 170 5.95 9.71 -9.33
C ASP A 170 6.83 10.58 -10.22
N GLU A 171 6.34 11.73 -10.65
CA GLU A 171 7.10 12.72 -11.43
C GLU A 171 8.32 13.25 -10.67
N ARG A 172 8.19 13.45 -9.34
CA ARG A 172 9.28 13.99 -8.51
C ARG A 172 10.32 12.95 -8.11
N LEU A 173 9.92 11.69 -7.94
CA LEU A 173 10.77 10.62 -7.43
C LEU A 173 11.15 9.58 -8.50
N SER A 174 10.70 9.77 -9.73
CA SER A 174 10.87 8.81 -10.84
C SER A 174 10.37 7.41 -10.46
N THR A 175 9.18 7.35 -9.84
CA THR A 175 8.52 6.10 -9.44
C THR A 175 7.30 5.78 -10.32
N ASN A 176 6.65 4.65 -10.07
CA ASN A 176 5.44 4.23 -10.79
C ASN A 176 4.37 3.70 -9.81
N ILE A 177 4.08 4.48 -8.77
CA ILE A 177 3.11 4.17 -7.72
C ILE A 177 1.69 4.48 -8.20
N HIS A 178 1.49 5.55 -8.97
CA HIS A 178 0.22 5.92 -9.60
C HIS A 178 -0.44 4.73 -10.30
N GLU A 179 0.30 4.01 -11.17
CA GLU A 179 -0.26 2.87 -11.89
C GLU A 179 -0.62 1.68 -10.98
N ARG A 180 0.03 1.56 -9.82
CA ARG A 180 -0.34 0.54 -8.83
C ARG A 180 -1.64 0.91 -8.13
N VAL A 181 -1.78 2.17 -7.74
CA VAL A 181 -2.97 2.70 -7.08
C VAL A 181 -4.17 2.68 -8.01
N LYS A 182 -3.99 3.12 -9.27
CA LYS A 182 -5.01 3.09 -10.32
C LYS A 182 -5.58 1.67 -10.51
N ARG A 183 -4.72 0.66 -10.55
CA ARG A 183 -5.16 -0.75 -10.64
C ARG A 183 -6.04 -1.19 -9.48
N VAL A 184 -5.77 -0.72 -8.25
CA VAL A 184 -6.63 -1.02 -7.10
C VAL A 184 -7.99 -0.36 -7.25
N LEU A 185 -8.04 0.91 -7.66
CA LEU A 185 -9.28 1.65 -7.85
C LEU A 185 -10.15 1.07 -8.97
N VAL A 186 -9.54 0.67 -10.09
CA VAL A 186 -10.22 -0.04 -11.19
C VAL A 186 -10.74 -1.41 -10.74
N ALA A 187 -9.93 -2.18 -10.02
CA ALA A 187 -10.38 -3.48 -9.49
C ALA A 187 -11.55 -3.35 -8.50
N ARG A 188 -11.62 -2.23 -7.76
CA ARG A 188 -12.73 -1.88 -6.88
C ARG A 188 -13.93 -1.26 -7.62
N LYS A 189 -13.85 -1.10 -8.94
CA LYS A 189 -14.86 -0.45 -9.79
C LYS A 189 -15.20 0.98 -9.38
N ILE A 190 -14.22 1.68 -8.80
CA ILE A 190 -14.32 3.12 -8.53
C ILE A 190 -14.01 3.89 -9.82
N LEU A 191 -13.04 3.42 -10.60
CA LEU A 191 -12.72 3.99 -11.91
C LEU A 191 -12.95 2.94 -13.00
N SER A 192 -13.38 3.41 -14.18
CA SER A 192 -13.55 2.63 -15.40
C SER A 192 -12.25 2.51 -16.21
#